data_AF-A0A954JR54-F1
#
_entry.id   AF-A0A954JR54-F1
#
_cell.length_a   1.000
_cell.length_b   1.000
_cell.length_c   1.000
_cell.angle_alpha   90.00
_cell.angle_beta   90.00
_cell.angle_gamma   90.00
#
_symmetry.space_group_name_H-M   'P 1'
#
loop_
_entity.id
_entity.type
_entity.pdbx_description
1 polymer ?
#
loop_
_entity_poly.entity_id
_entity_poly.type
_entity_poly.pdbx_seq_one_letter_code
_entity_poly.pdbx_strand_id
1 'polypeptide(L)'
;ALNIPADHPARDSQDTFYCDEEGSMVLRTHTSPVQVRAMQRLKPPFRAVAPGKVFRQESTDASHEHTFHQMEGLVVGKDISVGHLIGAMKTLLAGIFGKEIEVRLRPGYFPFVEPGFELDARCPFCTEGCSVCKRTTWIELLPCGLVHPNVLRAGGIDPEEWSGFAFGLGLSRLVMLRFGIDDVRHLLSGDLRFLEQF
;
A
#
# COMPACT_ATOMS: atom_id res chain seq x y z
N ALA A 1 -12.84 12.22 0.77
CA ALA A 1 -12.80 11.23 1.87
C ALA A 1 -11.39 10.98 2.41
N LEU A 2 -10.38 10.83 1.55
CA LEU A 2 -9.02 10.46 1.95
C LEU A 2 -8.09 11.65 2.21
N ASN A 3 -8.66 12.81 2.57
CA ASN A 3 -7.92 14.03 2.88
C ASN A 3 -6.97 14.53 1.77
N ILE A 4 -7.22 14.15 0.51
CA ILE A 4 -6.48 14.64 -0.66
C ILE A 4 -7.12 15.99 -1.11
N PRO A 5 -6.37 17.10 -1.12
CA PRO A 5 -6.85 18.42 -1.56
C PRO A 5 -7.41 18.43 -3.00
N ALA A 6 -8.15 19.47 -3.36
CA ALA A 6 -8.74 19.60 -4.69
C ALA A 6 -7.70 19.82 -5.79
N ASP A 7 -6.64 20.56 -5.47
CA ASP A 7 -5.51 20.96 -6.30
C ASP A 7 -4.30 20.03 -6.18
N HIS A 8 -4.44 18.89 -5.48
CA HIS A 8 -3.35 17.95 -5.28
C HIS A 8 -2.94 17.29 -6.61
N PRO A 9 -1.63 17.19 -6.94
CA PRO A 9 -1.16 16.71 -8.25
C PRO A 9 -1.62 15.29 -8.59
N ALA A 10 -1.77 14.40 -7.59
CA ALA A 10 -2.33 13.07 -7.81
C ALA A 10 -3.76 13.06 -8.40
N ARG A 11 -4.48 14.19 -8.41
CA ARG A 11 -5.78 14.36 -9.08
C ARG A 11 -5.66 14.87 -10.50
N ASP A 12 -4.46 15.19 -10.98
CA ASP A 12 -4.22 15.58 -12.36
C ASP A 12 -4.41 14.36 -13.29
N SER A 13 -4.81 14.63 -14.53
CA SER A 13 -4.96 13.59 -15.55
C SER A 13 -3.61 13.00 -15.99
N GLN A 14 -2.48 13.57 -15.58
CA GLN A 14 -1.17 12.96 -15.75
C GLN A 14 -0.97 11.71 -14.90
N ASP A 15 -1.58 11.64 -13.71
CA ASP A 15 -1.40 10.51 -12.77
C ASP A 15 -2.63 9.58 -12.69
N THR A 16 -3.83 10.12 -12.97
CA THR A 16 -5.11 9.42 -12.77
C THR A 16 -5.89 9.26 -14.06
N PHE A 17 -6.34 8.03 -14.34
CA PHE A 17 -7.29 7.77 -15.42
C PHE A 17 -8.70 8.23 -15.05
N TYR A 18 -9.21 9.20 -15.80
CA TYR A 18 -10.59 9.68 -15.73
C TYR A 18 -11.51 8.93 -16.71
N CYS A 19 -12.75 8.69 -16.31
CA CYS A 19 -13.75 7.96 -17.10
C CYS A 19 -14.82 8.89 -17.69
N ASP A 20 -14.82 10.16 -17.33
CA ASP A 20 -15.75 11.19 -17.76
C ASP A 20 -15.04 12.53 -17.98
N GLU A 21 -15.68 13.45 -18.69
CA GLU A 21 -15.11 14.79 -18.95
C GLU A 21 -15.25 15.70 -17.72
N GLU A 22 -16.25 15.45 -16.89
CA GLU A 22 -16.55 16.21 -15.68
C GLU A 22 -15.53 15.98 -14.54
N GLY A 23 -14.69 14.94 -14.63
CA GLY A 23 -13.69 14.61 -13.62
C GLY A 23 -14.28 13.96 -12.36
N SER A 24 -15.46 13.36 -12.45
CA SER A 24 -16.21 12.83 -11.31
C SER A 24 -15.97 11.34 -11.06
N MET A 25 -15.67 10.61 -12.14
CA MET A 25 -15.45 9.17 -12.12
C MET A 25 -14.03 8.84 -12.59
N VAL A 26 -13.33 8.04 -11.79
CA VAL A 26 -11.95 7.62 -12.05
C VAL A 26 -11.80 6.11 -11.88
N LEU A 27 -10.81 5.55 -12.58
CA LEU A 27 -10.26 4.26 -12.17
C LEU A 27 -9.47 4.45 -10.88
N ARG A 28 -9.81 3.70 -9.84
CA ARG A 28 -9.19 3.87 -8.53
C ARG A 28 -7.66 3.69 -8.60
N THR A 29 -6.93 4.65 -8.02
CA THR A 29 -5.45 4.64 -7.98
C THR A 29 -4.88 3.85 -6.81
N HIS A 30 -5.74 3.52 -5.86
CA HIS A 30 -5.46 2.69 -4.69
C HIS A 30 -6.79 2.07 -4.16
N THR A 31 -6.69 1.19 -3.17
CA THR A 31 -7.78 0.40 -2.57
C THR A 31 -8.36 1.06 -1.32
N SER A 32 -7.77 2.15 -0.83
CA SER A 32 -8.27 2.94 0.29
C SER A 32 -9.75 3.38 0.18
N PRO A 33 -10.34 3.61 -1.01
CA PRO A 33 -11.79 3.86 -1.11
C PRO A 33 -12.64 2.70 -0.55
N VAL A 34 -12.14 1.47 -0.61
CA VAL A 34 -12.79 0.30 0.02
C VAL A 34 -12.75 0.42 1.53
N GLN A 35 -11.64 0.92 2.10
CA GLN A 35 -11.51 1.16 3.53
C GLN A 35 -12.43 2.27 4.03
N VAL A 36 -12.59 3.34 3.26
CA VAL A 36 -13.59 4.40 3.55
C VAL A 36 -15.00 3.81 3.59
N ARG A 37 -15.36 2.98 2.60
CA ARG A 37 -16.67 2.30 2.58
C ARG A 37 -16.82 1.29 3.72
N ALA A 38 -15.72 0.67 4.17
CA ALA A 38 -15.72 -0.20 5.34
C ALA A 38 -15.99 0.60 6.62
N MET A 39 -15.31 1.75 6.82
CA MET A 39 -15.58 2.65 7.95
C MET A 39 -17.05 3.08 8.02
N GLN A 40 -17.67 3.36 6.87
CA GLN A 40 -19.08 3.77 6.79
C GLN A 40 -20.09 2.65 7.13
N ARG A 41 -19.66 1.38 7.06
CA ARG A 41 -20.55 0.21 7.22
C ARG A 41 -20.31 -0.57 8.50
N LEU A 42 -19.07 -0.56 9.00
CA LEU A 42 -18.64 -1.32 10.16
C LEU A 42 -18.57 -0.40 11.39
N LYS A 43 -18.90 -0.96 12.56
CA LYS A 43 -18.71 -0.25 13.84
C LYS A 43 -17.33 -0.61 14.42
N PRO A 44 -16.53 0.36 14.88
CA PRO A 44 -15.31 0.09 15.61
C PRO A 44 -15.54 -0.76 16.88
N PRO A 45 -14.55 -1.58 17.31
CA PRO A 45 -13.27 -1.82 16.64
C PRO A 45 -13.41 -2.81 15.48
N PHE A 46 -12.62 -2.63 14.42
CA PHE A 46 -12.56 -3.59 13.32
C PHE A 46 -11.19 -3.62 12.65
N ARG A 47 -10.97 -4.68 11.87
CA ARG A 47 -9.78 -4.90 11.04
C ARG A 47 -10.24 -5.27 9.65
N ALA A 48 -9.71 -4.60 8.63
CA ALA A 48 -10.07 -4.83 7.24
C ALA A 48 -8.80 -4.93 6.38
N VAL A 49 -8.86 -5.81 5.38
CA VAL A 49 -7.89 -5.90 4.30
C VAL A 49 -8.62 -5.74 2.98
N ALA A 50 -8.04 -4.98 2.06
CA ALA A 50 -8.60 -4.67 0.76
C ALA A 50 -7.60 -5.00 -0.35
N PRO A 51 -7.46 -6.28 -0.74
CA PRO A 51 -6.74 -6.63 -1.95
C PRO A 51 -7.54 -6.20 -3.18
N GLY A 52 -6.86 -5.74 -4.22
CA GLY A 52 -7.53 -5.41 -5.47
C GLY A 52 -6.62 -4.84 -6.55
N LYS A 53 -7.16 -4.88 -7.78
CA LYS A 53 -6.61 -4.20 -8.94
C LYS A 53 -6.77 -2.68 -8.81
N VAL A 54 -5.73 -1.94 -9.16
CA VAL A 54 -5.67 -0.48 -9.16
C VAL A 54 -4.96 0.00 -10.42
N PHE A 55 -5.07 1.30 -10.69
CA PHE A 55 -4.66 1.88 -11.96
C PHE A 55 -3.90 3.17 -11.74
N ARG A 56 -2.79 3.37 -12.45
CA ARG A 56 -2.04 4.64 -12.46
C ARG A 56 -1.68 4.98 -13.88
N GLN A 57 -1.78 6.26 -14.24
CA GLN A 57 -1.40 6.71 -15.56
C GLN A 57 0.12 6.87 -15.61
N GLU A 58 0.81 5.75 -15.76
CA GLU A 58 2.27 5.68 -15.74
C GLU A 58 2.76 4.91 -16.97
N SER A 59 3.93 5.27 -17.50
CA SER A 59 4.56 4.54 -18.58
C SER A 59 4.99 3.15 -18.13
N THR A 60 4.67 2.14 -18.92
CA THR A 60 5.03 0.75 -18.61
C THR A 60 6.50 0.47 -18.88
N ASP A 61 7.20 -0.11 -17.90
CA ASP A 61 8.56 -0.63 -18.03
C ASP A 61 8.71 -1.92 -17.20
N ALA A 62 9.94 -2.38 -16.95
CA ALA A 62 10.16 -3.61 -16.19
C ALA A 62 9.76 -3.51 -14.70
N SER A 63 9.64 -2.29 -14.16
CA SER A 63 9.32 -1.99 -12.74
C SER A 63 7.97 -1.30 -12.57
N HIS A 64 7.41 -0.69 -13.60
CA HIS A 64 6.16 0.08 -13.56
C HIS A 64 5.13 -0.49 -14.53
N GLU A 65 3.90 -0.61 -14.05
CA GLU A 65 2.77 -1.11 -14.84
C GLU A 65 1.54 -0.23 -14.55
N HIS A 66 0.78 0.12 -15.58
CA HIS A 66 -0.36 1.02 -15.43
C HIS A 66 -1.53 0.34 -14.70
N THR A 67 -1.58 -0.99 -14.71
CA THR A 67 -2.57 -1.83 -14.03
C THR A 67 -1.86 -2.85 -13.14
N PHE A 68 -2.05 -2.76 -11.83
CA PHE A 68 -1.38 -3.68 -10.91
C PHE A 68 -2.27 -4.04 -9.72
N HIS A 69 -1.79 -4.97 -8.89
CA HIS A 69 -2.49 -5.41 -7.71
C HIS A 69 -1.80 -4.86 -6.46
N GLN A 70 -2.61 -4.38 -5.54
CA GLN A 70 -2.17 -3.97 -4.22
C GLN A 70 -3.12 -4.50 -3.15
N MET A 71 -2.64 -4.51 -1.93
CA MET A 71 -3.45 -4.80 -0.75
C MET A 71 -3.20 -3.72 0.28
N GLU A 72 -4.26 -3.08 0.73
CA GLU A 72 -4.17 -2.19 1.88
C GLU A 72 -4.87 -2.77 3.10
N GLY A 73 -4.30 -2.55 4.27
CA GLY A 73 -4.91 -2.87 5.55
C GLY A 73 -5.32 -1.62 6.31
N LEU A 74 -6.40 -1.76 7.09
CA LEU A 74 -6.91 -0.76 8.02
C LEU A 74 -7.23 -1.47 9.35
N VAL A 75 -6.73 -0.92 10.45
CA VAL A 75 -7.13 -1.30 11.80
C VAL A 75 -7.67 -0.07 12.50
N VAL A 76 -8.87 -0.16 13.06
CA VAL A 76 -9.47 0.87 13.90
C VAL A 76 -9.81 0.28 15.26
N GLY A 77 -9.38 0.95 16.32
CA GLY A 77 -9.57 0.52 17.70
C GLY A 77 -9.25 1.63 18.71
N LYS A 78 -9.35 1.31 20.01
CA LYS A 78 -8.91 2.23 21.07
C LYS A 78 -7.39 2.14 21.22
N ASP A 79 -6.76 3.28 21.47
CA ASP A 79 -5.33 3.40 21.79
C ASP A 79 -4.38 2.76 20.75
N ILE A 80 -4.78 2.75 19.47
CA ILE A 80 -3.92 2.32 18.38
C ILE A 80 -2.74 3.29 18.24
N SER A 81 -1.54 2.73 18.04
CA SER A 81 -0.27 3.45 18.06
C SER A 81 0.67 2.90 16.98
N VAL A 82 1.76 3.63 16.71
CA VAL A 82 2.80 3.20 15.76
C VAL A 82 3.44 1.87 16.17
N GLY A 83 3.52 1.58 17.47
CA GLY A 83 4.01 0.28 17.97
C GLY A 83 3.16 -0.89 17.47
N HIS A 84 1.83 -0.72 17.45
CA HIS A 84 0.91 -1.73 16.90
C HIS A 84 1.12 -1.92 15.40
N LEU A 85 1.32 -0.84 14.64
CA LEU A 85 1.64 -0.88 13.22
C LEU A 85 2.94 -1.65 12.96
N ILE A 86 4.02 -1.34 13.68
CA ILE A 86 5.31 -2.05 13.54
C ILE A 86 5.15 -3.54 13.84
N GLY A 87 4.43 -3.89 14.92
CA GLY A 87 4.17 -5.28 15.28
C GLY A 87 3.41 -6.04 14.18
N ALA A 88 2.37 -5.42 13.63
CA ALA A 88 1.60 -5.99 12.51
C ALA A 88 2.47 -6.19 11.27
N MET A 89 3.31 -5.22 10.93
CA MET A 89 4.20 -5.30 9.75
C MET A 89 5.28 -6.36 9.92
N LYS A 90 5.93 -6.44 11.09
CA LYS A 90 6.87 -7.53 11.39
C LYS A 90 6.23 -8.91 11.26
N THR A 91 5.01 -9.06 11.78
CA THR A 91 4.25 -10.32 11.69
C THR A 91 3.92 -10.68 10.24
N LEU A 92 3.45 -9.71 9.46
CA LEU A 92 3.12 -9.89 8.04
C LEU A 92 4.36 -10.30 7.24
N LEU A 93 5.47 -9.58 7.38
CA LEU A 93 6.70 -9.86 6.65
C LEU A 93 7.34 -11.18 7.07
N ALA A 94 7.28 -11.54 8.35
CA ALA A 94 7.76 -12.84 8.80
C ALA A 94 6.94 -13.99 8.20
N GLY A 95 5.62 -13.84 8.12
CA GLY A 95 4.73 -14.81 7.45
C GLY A 95 5.00 -14.93 5.95
N ILE A 96 5.32 -13.82 5.28
CA ILE A 96 5.67 -13.84 3.86
C ILE A 96 7.04 -14.51 3.65
N PHE A 97 8.09 -14.06 4.31
CA PHE A 97 9.46 -14.51 4.03
C PHE A 97 9.89 -15.77 4.81
N GLY A 98 9.05 -16.26 5.72
CA GLY A 98 9.33 -17.47 6.53
C GLY A 98 10.44 -17.28 7.57
N LYS A 99 10.82 -16.03 7.85
CA LYS A 99 11.85 -15.67 8.83
C LYS A 99 11.63 -14.26 9.35
N GLU A 100 12.18 -13.93 10.51
CA GLU A 100 12.13 -12.57 11.03
C GLU A 100 12.86 -11.60 10.09
N ILE A 101 12.21 -10.47 9.82
CA ILE A 101 12.72 -9.40 8.98
C ILE A 101 12.85 -8.14 9.84
N GLU A 102 14.07 -7.60 9.89
CA GLU A 102 14.33 -6.30 10.49
C GLU A 102 13.63 -5.22 9.66
N VAL A 103 12.92 -4.31 10.32
CA VAL A 103 12.20 -3.20 9.69
C VAL A 103 12.63 -1.88 10.31
N ARG A 104 12.60 -0.81 9.51
CA ARG A 104 12.74 0.57 9.98
C ARG A 104 11.68 1.45 9.35
N LEU A 105 11.33 2.52 10.05
CA LEU A 105 10.42 3.55 9.55
C LEU A 105 11.22 4.79 9.18
N ARG A 106 10.99 5.31 7.98
CA ARG A 106 11.43 6.64 7.56
C ARG A 106 10.21 7.56 7.55
N PRO A 107 10.31 8.79 8.08
CA PRO A 107 9.22 9.77 7.93
C PRO A 107 8.85 9.93 6.46
N GLY A 108 7.56 9.87 6.16
CA GLY A 108 7.00 10.04 4.82
C GLY A 108 5.71 10.84 4.90
N TYR A 109 5.30 11.41 3.78
CA TYR A 109 4.07 12.20 3.72
C TYR A 109 3.04 11.49 2.84
N PHE A 110 1.86 11.24 3.41
CA PHE A 110 0.70 10.73 2.68
C PHE A 110 -0.55 11.43 3.23
N PRO A 111 -1.39 12.06 2.40
CA PRO A 111 -2.50 12.89 2.88
C PRO A 111 -3.47 12.18 3.84
N PHE A 112 -3.59 10.85 3.72
CA PHE A 112 -4.54 10.03 4.48
C PHE A 112 -4.01 9.49 5.82
N VAL A 113 -2.75 9.73 6.18
CA VAL A 113 -2.17 9.37 7.48
C VAL A 113 -1.41 10.53 8.13
N GLU A 114 -1.36 10.56 9.45
CA GLU A 114 -0.50 11.46 10.22
C GLU A 114 -0.26 10.89 11.63
N PRO A 115 0.99 10.58 12.02
CA PRO A 115 2.21 10.62 11.21
C PRO A 115 2.23 9.53 10.12
N GLY A 116 2.84 9.88 8.98
CA GLY A 116 3.11 8.98 7.85
C GLY A 116 4.55 8.45 7.82
N PHE A 117 4.71 7.23 7.30
CA PHE A 117 6.00 6.55 7.22
C PHE A 117 6.14 5.74 5.93
N GLU A 118 7.37 5.67 5.42
CA GLU A 118 7.82 4.61 4.55
C GLU A 118 8.47 3.51 5.39
N LEU A 119 8.01 2.27 5.21
CA LEU A 119 8.59 1.12 5.87
C LEU A 119 9.61 0.46 4.95
N ASP A 120 10.85 0.43 5.40
CA ASP A 120 11.91 -0.36 4.77
C ASP A 120 12.08 -1.68 5.53
N ALA A 121 12.34 -2.75 4.79
CA ALA A 121 12.74 -4.04 5.32
C ALA A 121 14.19 -4.35 4.95
N ARG A 122 14.90 -5.03 5.85
CA ARG A 122 16.20 -5.61 5.52
C ARG A 122 16.02 -6.61 4.38
N CYS A 123 16.90 -6.54 3.39
CA CYS A 123 16.85 -7.42 2.23
C CYS A 123 16.90 -8.89 2.67
N PRO A 124 15.87 -9.70 2.38
CA PRO A 124 15.85 -11.09 2.81
C PRO A 124 16.81 -11.97 1.99
N PHE A 125 17.36 -11.46 0.88
CA PHE A 125 18.14 -12.21 -0.09
C PHE A 125 19.66 -11.98 0.00
N CYS A 126 20.12 -11.02 0.81
CA CYS A 126 21.54 -10.70 0.89
C CYS A 126 21.94 -10.05 2.22
N THR A 127 23.22 -10.16 2.57
CA THR A 127 23.86 -9.43 3.67
C THR A 127 24.72 -8.27 3.19
N GLU A 128 25.34 -8.39 2.01
CA GLU A 128 26.31 -7.40 1.47
C GLU A 128 25.73 -6.52 0.34
N GLY A 129 24.46 -6.71 -0.01
CA GLY A 129 23.77 -5.96 -1.06
C GLY A 129 23.68 -6.70 -2.40
N CYS A 130 22.53 -6.63 -3.04
CA CYS A 130 22.23 -7.24 -4.34
C CYS A 130 21.49 -6.26 -5.28
N SER A 131 21.16 -6.69 -6.49
CA SER A 131 20.36 -5.90 -7.45
C SER A 131 19.01 -5.49 -6.88
N VAL A 132 18.33 -6.40 -6.17
CA VAL A 132 17.00 -6.19 -5.58
C VAL A 132 16.97 -5.01 -4.61
N CYS A 133 17.93 -4.91 -3.70
CA CYS A 133 18.02 -3.81 -2.73
C CYS A 133 18.89 -2.65 -3.22
N LYS A 134 19.28 -2.63 -4.51
CA LYS A 134 20.19 -1.64 -5.10
C LYS A 134 21.48 -1.46 -4.28
N ARG A 135 22.04 -2.57 -3.79
CA ARG A 135 23.22 -2.64 -2.91
C ARG A 135 23.09 -1.93 -1.54
N THR A 136 21.91 -1.46 -1.15
CA THR A 136 21.71 -0.75 0.13
C THR A 136 21.49 -1.67 1.33
N THR A 137 21.22 -2.96 1.09
CA THR A 137 20.72 -3.94 2.07
C THR A 137 19.31 -3.65 2.63
N TRP A 138 18.65 -2.59 2.18
CA TRP A 138 17.28 -2.23 2.56
C TRP A 138 16.38 -2.18 1.33
N ILE A 139 15.13 -2.59 1.50
CA ILE A 139 14.11 -2.54 0.47
C ILE A 139 12.97 -1.71 1.01
N GLU A 140 12.68 -0.59 0.37
CA GLU A 140 11.43 0.14 0.59
C GLU A 140 10.27 -0.78 0.18
N LEU A 141 9.37 -1.07 1.13
CA LEU A 141 8.30 -2.04 0.93
C LEU A 141 6.92 -1.40 0.79
N LEU A 142 6.59 -0.48 1.69
CA LEU A 142 5.24 0.05 1.75
C LEU A 142 5.15 1.41 2.44
N PRO A 143 4.20 2.26 2.02
CA PRO A 143 3.69 3.36 2.84
C PRO A 143 2.79 2.85 3.96
N CYS A 144 2.87 3.50 5.13
CA CYS A 144 2.02 3.23 6.28
C CYS A 144 1.91 4.45 7.22
N GLY A 145 1.01 4.40 8.18
CA GLY A 145 0.89 5.47 9.18
C GLY A 145 -0.37 5.37 10.03
N LEU A 146 -0.53 6.30 10.96
CA LEU A 146 -1.79 6.44 11.72
C LEU A 146 -2.83 7.14 10.86
N VAL A 147 -4.05 6.63 10.80
CA VAL A 147 -5.10 7.18 9.94
C VAL A 147 -5.42 8.62 10.36
N HIS A 148 -5.37 9.55 9.40
CA HIS A 148 -5.56 10.96 9.69
C HIS A 148 -6.99 11.23 10.24
N PRO A 149 -7.17 12.10 11.25
CA PRO A 149 -8.49 12.38 11.85
C PRO A 149 -9.59 12.78 10.85
N ASN A 150 -9.25 13.61 9.84
CA ASN A 150 -10.16 13.93 8.72
C ASN A 150 -10.69 12.69 7.97
N VAL A 151 -9.87 11.65 7.83
CA VAL A 151 -10.23 10.41 7.14
C VAL A 151 -11.17 9.56 7.99
N LEU A 152 -10.92 9.47 9.30
CA LEU A 152 -11.83 8.83 10.26
C LEU A 152 -13.20 9.53 10.25
N ARG A 153 -13.22 10.86 10.34
CA ARG A 153 -14.47 11.66 10.26
C ARG A 153 -15.22 11.43 8.96
N ALA A 154 -14.53 11.42 7.82
CA ALA A 154 -15.15 11.12 6.52
C ALA A 154 -15.68 9.68 6.41
N GLY A 155 -15.12 8.76 7.19
CA GLY A 155 -15.60 7.39 7.38
C GLY A 155 -16.75 7.24 8.38
N GLY A 156 -17.14 8.30 9.09
CA GLY A 156 -18.18 8.25 10.13
C GLY A 156 -17.67 7.79 11.50
N ILE A 157 -16.36 7.91 11.76
CA ILE A 157 -15.72 7.50 13.01
C ILE A 157 -15.23 8.74 13.76
N ASP A 158 -15.51 8.81 15.05
CA ASP A 158 -15.06 9.89 15.93
C ASP A 158 -13.57 9.72 16.30
N PRO A 159 -12.68 10.62 15.87
CA PRO A 159 -11.24 10.53 16.14
C PRO A 159 -10.86 10.81 17.60
N GLU A 160 -11.76 11.38 18.41
CA GLU A 160 -11.50 11.58 19.84
C GLU A 160 -11.68 10.27 20.64
N GLU A 161 -12.49 9.34 20.14
CA GLU A 161 -12.70 8.02 20.76
C GLU A 161 -11.85 6.92 20.10
N TRP A 162 -11.64 7.01 18.78
CA TRP A 162 -11.04 5.93 17.99
C TRP A 162 -9.80 6.40 17.25
N SER A 163 -8.77 5.56 17.26
CA SER A 163 -7.59 5.73 16.42
C SER A 163 -7.39 4.51 15.53
N GLY A 164 -6.47 4.61 14.59
CA GLY A 164 -6.20 3.51 13.67
C GLY A 164 -4.88 3.66 12.96
N PHE A 165 -4.42 2.56 12.36
CA PHE A 165 -3.31 2.59 11.41
C PHE A 165 -3.74 1.99 10.08
N ALA A 166 -3.09 2.45 9.02
CA ALA A 166 -3.23 1.90 7.68
C ALA A 166 -1.86 1.60 7.07
N PHE A 167 -1.84 0.67 6.12
CA PHE A 167 -0.66 0.32 5.34
C PHE A 167 -1.07 -0.11 3.94
N GLY A 168 -0.20 0.07 2.95
CA GLY A 168 -0.47 -0.35 1.58
C GLY A 168 0.70 -1.05 0.93
N LEU A 169 0.54 -2.31 0.54
CA LEU A 169 1.58 -3.08 -0.14
C LEU A 169 1.25 -3.32 -1.61
N GLY A 170 2.25 -3.14 -2.48
CA GLY A 170 2.17 -3.60 -3.86
C GLY A 170 2.30 -5.13 -3.89
N LEU A 171 1.21 -5.84 -4.21
CA LEU A 171 1.23 -7.30 -4.33
C LEU A 171 2.12 -7.73 -5.49
N SER A 172 2.06 -7.02 -6.62
CA SER A 172 2.94 -7.29 -7.77
C SER A 172 4.41 -7.22 -7.38
N ARG A 173 4.82 -6.16 -6.67
CA ARG A 173 6.21 -6.00 -6.19
C ARG A 173 6.60 -7.10 -5.21
N LEU A 174 5.71 -7.48 -4.29
CA LEU A 174 5.99 -8.54 -3.32
C LEU A 174 6.19 -9.91 -3.99
N VAL A 175 5.35 -10.22 -4.99
CA VAL A 175 5.47 -11.45 -5.79
C VAL A 175 6.78 -11.46 -6.57
N MET A 176 7.13 -10.35 -7.22
CA MET A 176 8.40 -10.22 -7.94
C MET A 176 9.60 -10.47 -7.01
N LEU A 177 9.59 -9.87 -5.83
CA LEU A 177 10.62 -10.10 -4.81
C LEU A 177 10.68 -11.56 -4.37
N ARG A 178 9.54 -12.18 -4.06
CA ARG A 178 9.47 -13.55 -3.55
C ARG A 178 10.00 -14.57 -4.55
N PHE A 179 9.66 -14.40 -5.83
CA PHE A 179 9.94 -15.37 -6.89
C PHE A 179 11.12 -14.98 -7.79
N GLY A 180 11.76 -13.83 -7.55
CA GLY A 180 12.88 -13.36 -8.34
C GLY A 180 12.51 -12.97 -9.78
N ILE A 181 11.29 -12.45 -9.98
CA ILE A 181 10.81 -11.99 -11.28
C ILE A 181 11.40 -10.59 -11.54
N ASP A 182 12.06 -10.43 -12.68
CA ASP A 182 12.79 -9.22 -13.08
C ASP A 182 11.94 -8.20 -13.86
N ASP A 183 10.83 -8.63 -14.44
CA ASP A 183 9.93 -7.79 -15.22
C ASP A 183 8.45 -7.95 -14.80
N VAL A 184 7.85 -6.85 -14.33
CA VAL A 184 6.46 -6.82 -13.85
C VAL A 184 5.45 -7.19 -14.95
N ARG A 185 5.79 -6.95 -16.22
CA ARG A 185 4.88 -7.18 -17.36
C ARG A 185 4.58 -8.66 -17.57
N HIS A 186 5.45 -9.54 -17.09
CA HIS A 186 5.18 -10.98 -17.10
C HIS A 186 3.89 -11.33 -16.33
N LEU A 187 3.58 -10.62 -15.24
CA LEU A 187 2.43 -10.90 -14.37
C LEU A 187 1.07 -10.77 -15.08
N LEU A 188 0.98 -9.96 -16.13
CA LEU A 188 -0.25 -9.73 -16.91
C LEU A 188 -0.13 -10.15 -18.38
N SER A 189 0.99 -10.77 -18.75
CA SER A 189 1.28 -11.15 -20.15
C SER A 189 0.38 -12.25 -20.71
N GLY A 190 -0.16 -13.10 -19.85
CA GLY A 190 -0.88 -14.32 -20.27
C GLY A 190 0.01 -15.39 -20.90
N ASP A 191 1.34 -15.28 -20.79
CA ASP A 191 2.28 -16.28 -21.33
C ASP A 191 2.26 -17.56 -20.48
N LEU A 192 1.83 -18.67 -21.09
CA LEU A 192 1.77 -19.98 -20.41
C LEU A 192 3.14 -20.43 -19.90
N ARG A 193 4.23 -20.10 -20.59
CA ARG A 193 5.61 -20.46 -20.16
C ARG A 193 6.02 -19.76 -18.87
N PHE A 194 5.46 -18.57 -18.63
CA PHE A 194 5.63 -17.87 -17.37
C PHE A 194 4.79 -18.52 -16.27
N LEU A 195 3.53 -18.82 -16.56
CA LEU A 195 2.58 -19.38 -15.59
C LEU A 195 2.97 -20.79 -15.10
N GLU A 196 3.55 -21.63 -15.95
CA GLU A 196 3.97 -23.01 -15.62
C GLU A 196 5.15 -23.09 -14.62
N GLN A 197 5.77 -21.97 -14.25
CA GLN A 197 6.89 -21.93 -13.29
C GLN A 197 6.43 -21.98 -11.81
N PHE A 198 5.12 -21.88 -11.55
CA PHE A 198 4.52 -21.76 -10.22
C PHE A 198 3.40 -22.78 -9.98
#